data_AF-A0A3N5I271-F1
#
_entry.id   AF-A0A3N5I271-F1
#
_cell.length_a   1.000
_cell.length_b   1.000
_cell.length_c   1.000
_cell.angle_alpha   90.00
_cell.angle_beta   90.00
_cell.angle_gamma   90.00
#
_symmetry.space_group_name_H-M   'P 1'
#
loop_
_entity.id
_entity.type
_entity.pdbx_description
1 polymer ?
#
loop_
_entity_poly.entity_id
_entity_poly.type
_entity_poly.pdbx_seq_one_letter_code
_entity_poly.pdbx_strand_id
1 'polypeptide(L)'
;RVMDLILAFPIYLLAIILMVIFTPTAGLLGTMKVTGAIAIVRIPIYARLVRGSVLSIKEKEYVEACRALGVRDPWILFRHVLPNCLAPIIVTTTLGIATSIIVEATLSFLGLGTQPPTPSWGWDLKANVAFIQANMWLSLFPGLAIFVTVLGFNLFGDGLRDALDPRLK
;
A
#
# COMPACT_ATOMS: atom_id res chain seq x y z
N ARG A 1 19.11 6.60 -3.14
CA ARG A 1 20.01 5.44 -3.36
C ARG A 1 19.42 4.16 -2.76
N VAL A 2 19.22 4.03 -1.44
CA VAL A 2 18.53 2.85 -0.86
C VAL A 2 17.13 2.64 -1.45
N MET A 3 16.34 3.72 -1.56
CA MET A 3 15.02 3.66 -2.18
C MET A 3 15.05 3.22 -3.65
N ASP A 4 16.11 3.55 -4.36
CA ASP A 4 16.29 3.17 -5.77
C ASP A 4 16.71 1.70 -5.89
N LEU A 5 17.49 1.20 -4.93
CA LEU A 5 17.85 -0.21 -4.82
C LEU A 5 16.61 -1.09 -4.60
N ILE A 6 15.70 -0.67 -3.72
CA ILE A 6 14.45 -1.42 -3.46
C ILE A 6 13.60 -1.52 -4.75
N LEU A 7 13.51 -0.43 -5.51
CA LEU A 7 12.75 -0.39 -6.77
C LEU A 7 13.40 -1.18 -7.92
N ALA A 8 14.67 -1.56 -7.80
CA ALA A 8 15.34 -2.38 -8.81
C ALA A 8 14.81 -3.81 -8.83
N PHE A 9 14.18 -4.26 -7.74
CA PHE A 9 13.60 -5.60 -7.64
C PHE A 9 12.11 -5.60 -8.01
N PRO A 10 11.63 -6.61 -8.74
CA PRO A 10 10.21 -6.84 -8.92
C PRO A 10 9.48 -7.01 -7.58
N ILE A 11 8.30 -6.37 -7.44
CA ILE A 11 7.55 -6.27 -6.18
C ILE A 11 7.35 -7.63 -5.50
N TYR A 12 6.93 -8.64 -6.26
CA TYR A 12 6.64 -9.98 -5.75
C TYR A 12 7.92 -10.72 -5.36
N LEU A 13 9.00 -10.59 -6.13
CA LEU A 13 10.27 -11.26 -5.81
C LEU A 13 10.85 -10.73 -4.49
N LEU A 14 10.87 -9.40 -4.31
CA LEU A 14 11.37 -8.83 -3.07
C LEU A 14 10.47 -9.21 -1.88
N ALA A 15 9.14 -9.20 -2.06
CA ALA A 15 8.20 -9.61 -1.03
C ALA A 15 8.40 -11.08 -0.61
N ILE A 16 8.62 -11.98 -1.57
CA ILE A 16 8.92 -13.40 -1.31
C ILE A 16 10.23 -13.52 -0.50
N ILE A 17 11.30 -12.85 -0.91
CA ILE A 17 12.59 -12.87 -0.20
C ILE A 17 12.42 -12.39 1.25
N LEU A 18 11.70 -11.27 1.45
CA LEU A 18 11.41 -10.75 2.78
C LEU A 18 10.59 -11.74 3.63
N MET A 19 9.60 -12.42 3.05
CA MET A 19 8.82 -13.42 3.78
C MET A 19 9.63 -14.65 4.16
N VAL A 20 10.55 -15.07 3.30
CA VAL A 20 11.50 -16.15 3.63
C VAL A 20 12.39 -15.74 4.81
N ILE A 21 12.92 -14.51 4.80
CA ILE A 21 13.74 -13.99 5.91
C ILE A 21 12.91 -13.85 7.19
N PHE A 22 11.72 -13.27 7.11
CA PHE A 22 10.86 -13.03 8.27
C PHE A 22 10.32 -14.31 8.88
N THR A 23 10.37 -15.42 8.12
CA THR A 23 9.84 -16.74 8.48
C THR A 23 8.32 -16.68 8.73
N PRO A 24 7.50 -17.38 7.92
CA PRO A 24 6.06 -17.38 8.11
C PRO A 24 5.68 -17.79 9.53
N THR A 25 4.74 -17.06 10.13
CA THR A 25 4.27 -17.29 11.50
C THR A 25 2.77 -17.09 11.52
N ALA A 26 2.06 -17.76 12.43
CA ALA A 26 0.62 -17.58 12.61
C ALA A 26 0.31 -16.39 13.53
N GLY A 27 -0.98 -15.99 13.55
CA GLY A 27 -1.50 -14.98 14.46
C GLY A 27 -1.14 -13.55 14.07
N LEU A 28 -1.28 -12.65 15.04
CA LEU A 28 -1.04 -11.22 14.85
C LEU A 28 0.39 -10.94 14.38
N LEU A 29 1.38 -11.62 14.96
CA LEU A 29 2.79 -11.44 14.59
C LEU A 29 3.04 -11.83 13.12
N GLY A 30 2.41 -12.90 12.65
CA GLY A 30 2.44 -13.30 11.24
C GLY A 30 1.89 -12.22 10.31
N THR A 31 0.71 -11.72 10.66
CA THR A 31 0.03 -10.65 9.89
C THR A 31 0.87 -9.37 9.83
N MET A 32 1.52 -9.01 10.94
CA MET A 32 2.44 -7.88 11.00
C MET A 32 3.68 -8.07 10.13
N LYS A 33 4.25 -9.28 10.09
CA LYS A 33 5.39 -9.60 9.20
C LYS A 33 5.02 -9.45 7.73
N VAL A 34 3.88 -9.99 7.33
CA VAL A 34 3.38 -9.89 5.94
C VAL A 34 3.13 -8.43 5.56
N THR A 35 2.41 -7.69 6.40
CA THR A 35 2.11 -6.27 6.18
C THR A 35 3.40 -5.44 6.14
N GLY A 36 4.35 -5.74 7.04
CA GLY A 36 5.66 -5.09 7.10
C GLY A 36 6.49 -5.34 5.84
N ALA A 37 6.50 -6.57 5.32
CA ALA A 37 7.17 -6.89 4.07
C ALA A 37 6.58 -6.07 2.90
N ILE A 38 5.24 -6.04 2.78
CA ILE A 38 4.56 -5.23 1.76
C ILE A 38 4.89 -3.75 1.92
N ALA A 39 4.90 -3.23 3.15
CA ALA A 39 5.22 -1.83 3.44
C ALA A 39 6.66 -1.48 3.03
N ILE A 40 7.65 -2.34 3.35
CA ILE A 40 9.06 -2.14 2.97
C ILE A 40 9.21 -2.09 1.46
N VAL A 41 8.55 -2.98 0.73
CA VAL A 41 8.65 -3.02 -0.74
C VAL A 41 8.06 -1.74 -1.35
N ARG A 42 7.02 -1.18 -0.74
CA ARG A 42 6.28 -0.03 -1.29
C ARG A 42 6.73 1.33 -0.78
N ILE A 43 7.55 1.38 0.28
CA ILE A 43 8.06 2.63 0.86
C ILE A 43 8.68 3.59 -0.16
N PRO A 44 9.40 3.15 -1.24
CA PRO A 44 10.01 4.09 -2.18
C PRO A 44 8.98 4.90 -2.97
N ILE A 45 7.82 4.30 -3.27
CA ILE A 45 6.73 4.96 -4.01
C ILE A 45 6.22 6.15 -3.21
N TYR A 46 5.89 5.92 -1.93
CA TYR A 46 5.42 6.98 -1.03
C TYR A 46 6.51 8.00 -0.75
N ALA A 47 7.76 7.57 -0.49
CA ALA A 47 8.87 8.48 -0.25
C ALA A 47 9.10 9.44 -1.44
N ARG A 48 9.02 8.92 -2.68
CA ARG A 48 9.14 9.74 -3.89
C ARG A 48 7.98 10.71 -4.05
N LEU A 49 6.75 10.24 -3.83
CA LEU A 49 5.53 11.06 -3.89
C LEU A 49 5.58 12.23 -2.91
N VAL A 50 5.87 11.93 -1.63
CA VAL A 50 5.95 12.96 -0.58
C VAL A 50 7.07 13.93 -0.90
N ARG A 51 8.25 13.44 -1.30
CA ARG A 51 9.36 14.32 -1.68
C ARG A 51 9.00 15.26 -2.82
N GLY A 52 8.37 14.75 -3.88
CA GLY A 52 7.91 15.58 -5.01
C GLY A 52 6.90 16.65 -4.56
N SER A 53 5.93 16.26 -3.74
CA SER A 53 4.91 17.17 -3.21
C SER A 53 5.52 18.26 -2.33
N VAL A 54 6.42 17.88 -1.41
CA VAL A 54 7.15 18.82 -0.53
C VAL A 54 8.00 19.79 -1.35
N LEU A 55 8.71 19.31 -2.37
CA LEU A 55 9.53 20.16 -3.24
C LEU A 55 8.69 21.19 -4.00
N SER A 56 7.50 20.81 -4.46
CA SER A 56 6.59 21.74 -5.13
C SER A 56 5.96 22.74 -4.15
N ILE A 57 5.54 22.30 -2.96
CA ILE A 57 4.84 23.16 -2.01
C ILE A 57 5.79 24.15 -1.33
N LYS A 58 7.04 23.77 -1.05
CA LYS A 58 8.01 24.65 -0.38
C LYS A 58 8.41 25.88 -1.22
N GLU A 59 8.15 25.85 -2.53
CA GLU A 59 8.46 26.91 -3.50
C GLU A 59 7.26 27.84 -3.73
N LYS A 60 6.15 27.68 -2.99
CA LYS A 60 5.00 28.57 -3.06
C LYS A 60 5.26 29.88 -2.28
N GLU A 61 4.77 31.00 -2.82
CA GLU A 61 4.96 32.35 -2.28
C GLU A 61 4.59 32.48 -0.78
N TYR A 62 3.50 31.83 -0.34
CA TYR A 62 3.11 31.88 1.07
C TYR A 62 4.11 31.19 2.01
N VAL A 63 4.82 30.16 1.54
CA VAL A 63 5.87 29.49 2.31
C VAL A 63 7.11 30.39 2.39
N GLU A 64 7.46 31.03 1.28
CA GLU A 64 8.57 32.00 1.24
C GLU A 64 8.30 33.19 2.15
N ALA A 65 7.09 33.74 2.13
CA ALA A 65 6.67 34.80 3.03
C ALA A 65 6.77 34.39 4.51
N CYS A 66 6.33 33.18 4.89
CA CYS A 66 6.51 32.68 6.25
C CYS A 66 7.99 32.60 6.67
N ARG A 67 8.88 32.17 5.77
CA ARG A 67 10.32 32.14 6.04
C ARG A 67 10.90 33.55 6.19
N ALA A 68 10.48 34.51 5.35
CA ALA A 68 10.91 35.90 5.45
C ALA A 68 10.49 36.56 6.77
N LEU A 69 9.36 36.13 7.34
CA LEU A 69 8.86 36.55 8.66
C LEU A 69 9.55 35.83 9.84
N GLY A 70 10.54 34.95 9.58
CA GLY A 70 11.28 34.24 10.63
C GLY A 70 10.52 33.09 11.29
N VAL A 71 9.46 32.57 10.66
CA VAL A 71 8.71 31.41 11.18
C VAL A 71 9.59 30.16 11.16
N ARG A 72 9.56 29.38 12.25
CA ARG A 72 10.39 28.18 12.41
C ARG A 72 9.99 27.07 11.43
N ASP A 73 10.97 26.39 10.83
CA ASP A 73 10.75 25.31 9.84
C ASP A 73 9.78 24.20 10.27
N PRO A 74 9.81 23.66 11.50
CA PRO A 74 8.85 22.64 11.92
C PRO A 74 7.40 23.17 11.87
N TRP A 75 7.20 24.44 12.22
CA TRP A 75 5.88 25.05 12.20
C TRP A 75 5.37 25.21 10.76
N ILE A 76 6.24 25.66 9.85
CA ILE A 76 5.95 25.72 8.40
C ILE A 76 5.62 24.32 7.86
N LEU A 77 6.43 23.32 8.22
CA LEU A 77 6.26 21.95 7.76
C LEU A 77 4.90 21.38 8.19
N PHE A 78 4.55 21.41 9.48
CA PHE A 78 3.32 20.78 9.98
C PHE A 78 2.06 21.60 9.69
N ARG A 79 2.14 22.93 9.64
CA ARG A 79 0.98 23.80 9.44
C ARG A 79 0.66 24.04 7.97
N HIS A 80 1.67 24.13 7.11
CA HIS A 80 1.50 24.55 5.73
C HIS A 80 1.88 23.44 4.73
N VAL A 81 3.04 22.82 4.87
CA VAL A 81 3.52 21.87 3.85
C VAL A 81 2.80 20.52 3.94
N LEU A 82 2.83 19.89 5.12
CA LEU A 82 2.31 18.54 5.33
C LEU A 82 0.80 18.43 4.99
N PRO A 83 -0.09 19.33 5.43
CA PRO A 83 -1.51 19.26 5.08
C PRO A 83 -1.76 19.34 3.57
N ASN A 84 -0.96 20.13 2.85
CA ASN A 84 -1.06 20.23 1.39
C ASN A 84 -0.50 19.00 0.66
N CYS A 85 0.39 18.23 1.30
CA CYS A 85 0.84 16.93 0.80
C CYS A 85 -0.16 15.79 1.07
N LEU A 86 -1.13 15.96 1.97
CA LEU A 86 -2.03 14.86 2.36
C LEU A 86 -2.91 14.38 1.21
N ALA A 87 -3.42 15.29 0.36
CA ALA A 87 -4.30 14.91 -0.74
C ALA A 87 -3.70 13.84 -1.67
N PRO A 88 -2.50 14.02 -2.28
CA PRO A 88 -1.90 12.98 -3.11
C PRO A 88 -1.51 11.71 -2.31
N ILE A 89 -1.13 11.84 -1.03
CA ILE A 89 -0.82 10.70 -0.17
C ILE A 89 -2.05 9.84 0.04
N ILE A 90 -3.18 10.44 0.40
CA ILE A 90 -4.44 9.75 0.67
C ILE A 90 -4.88 8.98 -0.58
N VAL A 91 -4.92 9.64 -1.74
CA VAL A 91 -5.29 9.01 -3.01
C VAL A 91 -4.38 7.83 -3.33
N THR A 92 -3.06 8.02 -3.26
CA THR A 92 -2.09 6.97 -3.57
C THR A 92 -2.16 5.81 -2.57
N THR A 93 -2.46 6.11 -1.31
CA THR A 93 -2.63 5.09 -0.26
C THR A 93 -3.86 4.24 -0.54
N THR A 94 -4.99 4.86 -0.88
CA THR A 94 -6.24 4.15 -1.19
C THR A 94 -6.07 3.20 -2.37
N LEU A 95 -5.55 3.68 -3.50
CA LEU A 95 -5.23 2.83 -4.65
C LEU A 95 -4.20 1.76 -4.27
N GLY A 96 -3.29 2.10 -3.37
CA GLY A 96 -2.33 1.19 -2.84
C GLY A 96 -2.92 0.03 -2.04
N ILE A 97 -4.01 0.22 -1.30
CA ILE A 97 -4.63 -0.85 -0.51
C ILE A 97 -5.03 -2.02 -1.44
N ALA A 98 -5.62 -1.71 -2.59
CA ALA A 98 -6.00 -2.72 -3.58
C ALA A 98 -4.81 -3.57 -4.04
N THR A 99 -3.68 -2.94 -4.37
CA THR A 99 -2.45 -3.67 -4.73
C THR A 99 -1.91 -4.48 -3.56
N SER A 100 -1.93 -3.93 -2.34
CA SER A 100 -1.45 -4.65 -1.15
C SER A 100 -2.27 -5.91 -0.86
N ILE A 101 -3.59 -5.87 -1.07
CA ILE A 101 -4.47 -7.04 -0.92
C ILE A 101 -4.08 -8.14 -1.91
N ILE A 102 -3.83 -7.79 -3.18
CA ILE A 102 -3.40 -8.76 -4.20
C ILE A 102 -2.05 -9.38 -3.82
N VAL A 103 -1.09 -8.57 -3.36
CA VAL A 103 0.22 -9.07 -2.93
C VAL A 103 0.09 -10.00 -1.73
N GLU A 104 -0.68 -9.63 -0.70
CA GLU A 104 -0.94 -10.49 0.46
C GLU A 104 -1.58 -11.81 0.02
N ALA A 105 -2.64 -11.77 -0.78
CA ALA A 105 -3.32 -12.96 -1.26
C ALA A 105 -2.40 -13.86 -2.07
N THR A 106 -1.53 -13.27 -2.90
CA THR A 106 -0.51 -14.00 -3.68
C THR A 106 0.51 -14.69 -2.77
N LEU A 107 1.04 -13.97 -1.77
CA LEU A 107 1.99 -14.56 -0.81
C LEU A 107 1.34 -15.67 0.00
N SER A 108 0.12 -15.47 0.49
CA SER A 108 -0.65 -16.46 1.24
C SER A 108 -0.98 -17.68 0.37
N PHE A 109 -1.30 -17.47 -0.91
CA PHE A 109 -1.50 -18.54 -1.89
C PHE A 109 -0.22 -19.36 -2.11
N LEU A 110 0.93 -18.70 -2.16
CA LEU A 110 2.25 -19.35 -2.24
C LEU A 110 2.67 -20.01 -0.91
N GLY A 111 1.89 -19.85 0.17
CA GLY A 111 2.23 -20.36 1.50
C GLY A 111 3.25 -19.53 2.27
N LEU A 112 3.62 -18.36 1.76
CA LEU A 112 4.58 -17.45 2.38
C LEU A 112 3.91 -16.34 3.17
N GLY A 113 2.60 -16.14 2.98
CA GLY A 113 1.84 -15.09 3.64
C GLY A 113 1.29 -15.48 5.02
N THR A 114 0.07 -15.04 5.30
CA THR A 114 -0.65 -15.30 6.55
C THR A 114 -0.84 -16.80 6.76
N GLN A 115 -0.50 -17.32 7.95
CA GLN A 115 -0.55 -18.75 8.25
C GLN A 115 -1.78 -19.12 9.10
N PRO A 116 -2.36 -20.33 8.92
CA PRO A 116 -3.43 -20.84 9.77
C PRO A 116 -2.97 -20.91 11.24
N PRO A 117 -3.86 -20.69 12.22
CA PRO A 117 -5.32 -20.56 12.09
C PRO A 117 -5.81 -19.14 11.74
N THR A 118 -4.92 -18.22 11.34
CA THR A 118 -5.34 -16.86 10.95
C THR A 118 -6.03 -16.89 9.57
N PRO A 119 -7.27 -16.37 9.44
CA PRO A 119 -8.00 -16.43 8.18
C PRO A 119 -7.36 -15.54 7.12
N SER A 120 -7.24 -16.07 5.89
CA SER A 120 -6.78 -15.33 4.71
C SER A 120 -7.38 -15.94 3.45
N TRP A 121 -7.98 -15.11 2.59
CA TRP A 121 -8.54 -15.55 1.31
C TRP A 121 -7.48 -16.15 0.39
N GLY A 122 -6.23 -15.68 0.46
CA GLY A 122 -5.12 -16.27 -0.30
C GLY A 122 -4.81 -17.69 0.16
N TRP A 123 -4.88 -17.95 1.46
CA TRP A 123 -4.74 -19.32 1.98
C TRP A 123 -5.93 -20.17 1.55
N ASP A 124 -7.17 -19.68 1.66
CA ASP A 124 -8.36 -20.42 1.25
C ASP A 124 -8.29 -20.84 -0.23
N LEU A 125 -7.75 -19.99 -1.10
CA LEU A 125 -7.47 -20.36 -2.49
C LEU A 125 -6.46 -21.50 -2.59
N LYS A 126 -5.34 -21.42 -1.84
CA LYS A 126 -4.31 -22.48 -1.81
C LYS A 126 -4.88 -23.81 -1.35
N ALA A 127 -5.71 -23.79 -0.30
CA ALA A 127 -6.36 -24.96 0.27
C ALA A 127 -7.18 -25.74 -0.76
N ASN A 128 -7.91 -24.99 -1.58
CA ASN A 128 -9.04 -25.49 -2.32
C ASN A 128 -8.77 -25.65 -3.81
N VAL A 129 -7.65 -25.12 -4.31
CA VAL A 129 -7.31 -25.17 -5.75
C VAL A 129 -7.26 -26.61 -6.29
N ALA A 130 -6.81 -27.57 -5.48
CA ALA A 130 -6.77 -28.99 -5.85
C ALA A 130 -8.17 -29.63 -5.98
N PHE A 131 -9.19 -29.05 -5.34
CA PHE A 131 -10.56 -29.54 -5.32
C PHE A 131 -11.47 -28.80 -6.30
N ILE A 132 -10.94 -27.92 -7.15
CA ILE A 132 -11.74 -27.03 -8.00
C ILE A 132 -12.69 -27.78 -8.95
N GLN A 133 -12.28 -28.97 -9.42
CA GLN A 133 -13.12 -29.80 -10.29
C GLN A 133 -14.30 -30.43 -9.55
N ALA A 134 -14.12 -30.77 -8.27
CA ALA A 134 -15.15 -31.40 -7.45
C ALA A 134 -16.07 -30.37 -6.80
N ASN A 135 -15.51 -29.29 -6.27
CA ASN A 135 -16.19 -28.30 -5.44
C ASN A 135 -15.69 -26.89 -5.76
N MET A 136 -16.01 -26.39 -6.95
CA MET A 136 -15.54 -25.08 -7.45
C MET A 136 -15.86 -23.91 -6.50
N TRP A 137 -16.97 -23.97 -5.76
CA TRP A 137 -17.40 -22.91 -4.85
C TRP A 137 -16.37 -22.61 -3.75
N LEU A 138 -15.59 -23.59 -3.31
CA LEU A 138 -14.59 -23.42 -2.26
C LEU A 138 -13.45 -22.48 -2.67
N SER A 139 -13.11 -22.43 -3.97
CA SER A 139 -12.14 -21.47 -4.52
C SER A 139 -12.81 -20.23 -5.09
N LEU A 140 -14.05 -20.34 -5.59
CA LEU A 140 -14.76 -19.23 -6.22
C LEU A 140 -15.05 -18.10 -5.22
N PHE A 141 -15.55 -18.41 -4.02
CA PHE A 141 -15.93 -17.37 -3.06
C PHE A 141 -14.75 -16.55 -2.54
N PRO A 142 -13.61 -17.14 -2.11
CA PRO A 142 -12.42 -16.36 -1.75
C PRO A 142 -11.89 -15.51 -2.91
N GLY A 143 -11.92 -16.04 -4.13
CA GLY A 143 -11.52 -15.31 -5.34
C GLY A 143 -12.43 -14.11 -5.62
N LEU A 144 -13.75 -14.29 -5.53
CA LEU A 144 -14.73 -13.21 -5.67
C LEU A 144 -14.61 -12.18 -4.55
N ALA A 145 -14.34 -12.59 -3.32
CA ALA A 145 -14.13 -11.68 -2.20
C ALA A 145 -12.93 -10.77 -2.43
N ILE A 146 -11.79 -11.32 -2.89
CA ILE A 146 -10.62 -10.54 -3.31
C ILE A 146 -11.01 -9.59 -4.44
N PHE A 147 -11.66 -10.10 -5.49
CA PHE A 147 -12.04 -9.30 -6.66
C PHE A 147 -12.91 -8.09 -6.29
N VAL A 148 -14.02 -8.31 -5.57
CA VAL A 148 -14.95 -7.25 -5.17
C VAL A 148 -14.27 -6.24 -4.26
N THR A 149 -13.44 -6.70 -3.31
CA THR A 149 -12.74 -5.81 -2.39
C THR A 149 -11.71 -4.93 -3.12
N VAL A 150 -10.90 -5.53 -3.98
CA VAL A 150 -9.91 -4.82 -4.81
C VAL A 150 -10.61 -3.82 -5.72
N LEU A 151 -11.69 -4.22 -6.38
CA LEU A 151 -12.48 -3.32 -7.24
C LEU A 151 -13.06 -2.16 -6.43
N GLY A 152 -13.65 -2.44 -5.27
CA GLY A 152 -14.21 -1.43 -4.37
C GLY A 152 -13.18 -0.39 -3.93
N PHE A 153 -11.98 -0.80 -3.53
CA PHE A 153 -10.91 0.14 -3.16
C PHE A 153 -10.36 0.94 -4.35
N ASN A 154 -10.29 0.35 -5.56
CA ASN A 154 -9.90 1.10 -6.75
C ASN A 154 -10.92 2.19 -7.08
N LEU A 155 -12.21 1.82 -7.17
CA LEU A 155 -13.30 2.77 -7.45
C LEU A 155 -13.39 3.86 -6.38
N PHE A 156 -13.22 3.50 -5.10
CA PHE A 156 -13.18 4.48 -4.01
C PHE A 156 -11.96 5.41 -4.13
N GLY A 157 -10.79 4.88 -4.52
CA GLY A 157 -9.59 5.67 -4.75
C GLY A 157 -9.75 6.66 -5.91
N ASP A 158 -10.38 6.24 -7.00
CA ASP A 158 -10.68 7.09 -8.15
C ASP A 158 -11.68 8.19 -7.78
N GLY A 159 -12.78 7.85 -7.10
CA GLY A 159 -13.73 8.86 -6.62
C GLY A 159 -13.11 9.86 -5.63
N LEU A 160 -12.21 9.40 -4.77
CA LEU A 160 -11.47 10.26 -3.84
C LEU A 160 -10.46 11.16 -4.56
N ARG A 161 -9.82 10.65 -5.61
CA ARG A 161 -8.95 11.42 -6.48
C ARG A 161 -9.72 12.55 -7.16
N ASP A 162 -10.88 12.23 -7.73
CA ASP A 162 -11.72 13.21 -8.42
C ASP A 162 -12.22 14.29 -7.45
N ALA A 163 -12.64 13.90 -6.24
CA ALA A 163 -13.08 14.84 -5.21
C ALA A 163 -11.96 15.77 -4.69
N LEU A 164 -10.70 15.31 -4.75
CA LEU A 164 -9.53 16.05 -4.27
C LEU A 164 -8.76 16.76 -5.39
N ASP A 165 -9.12 16.58 -6.67
CA ASP A 165 -8.46 17.27 -7.78
C ASP A 165 -8.87 18.76 -7.81
N PRO A 166 -7.94 19.69 -7.53
CA PRO A 166 -8.25 21.12 -7.50
C PRO A 166 -8.50 21.70 -8.91
N ARG A 167 -8.22 20.98 -10.00
CA ARG A 167 -8.41 21.47 -11.38
C ARG A 167 -9.87 21.44 -11.83
N LEU A 168 -10.76 20.80 -11.07
CA LEU A 168 -12.21 20.77 -11.31
C LEU A 168 -12.93 21.97 -10.67
N LYS A 169 -12.20 22.93 -10.08
CA LYS A 169 -12.72 24.19 -9.51
C LYS A 169 -12.04 25.40 -10.14
#